data_AF-A0A970SLV2-F1
#
_entry.id   AF-A0A970SLV2-F1
#
_cell.length_a   1.000
_cell.length_b   1.000
_cell.length_c   1.000
_cell.angle_alpha   90.00
_cell.angle_beta   90.00
_cell.angle_gamma   90.00
#
_symmetry.space_group_name_H-M   'P 1'
#
loop_
_entity.id
_entity.type
_entity.pdbx_description
1 polymer ?
#
loop_
_entity_poly.entity_id
_entity_poly.type
_entity_poly.pdbx_seq_one_letter_code
_entity_poly.pdbx_strand_id
1 'polypeptide(L)'
;MASLKVEFATVRELEKKTSKIFIYGGAGVVAGIILIFMFPPIGFLITALSLAAVLGGMIYVGMLAKEPSRPLFCPYCSTKNDVYVSRTEFDCDICHRPIIVDENGMAVMAEEIDLTPRHNQPK
;
A
#
# COMPACT_ATOMS: atom_id res chain seq x y z
N MET A 1 -9.31 -6.33 -16.13
CA MET A 1 -8.13 -5.92 -15.34
C MET A 1 -8.51 -6.06 -13.89
N ALA A 2 -8.08 -7.16 -13.27
CA ALA A 2 -8.54 -7.55 -11.95
C ALA A 2 -8.11 -6.55 -10.89
N SER A 3 -8.99 -6.39 -9.90
CA SER A 3 -8.92 -5.48 -8.77
C SER A 3 -7.59 -5.58 -8.01
N LEU A 4 -6.64 -4.70 -8.32
CA LEU A 4 -5.50 -4.34 -7.44
C LEU A 4 -5.95 -3.45 -6.26
N LYS A 5 -7.26 -3.32 -6.07
CA LYS A 5 -7.93 -2.38 -5.17
C LYS A 5 -7.92 -2.85 -3.71
N VAL A 6 -7.08 -3.80 -3.30
CA VAL A 6 -7.19 -4.40 -1.94
C VAL A 6 -5.89 -4.34 -1.13
N GLU A 7 -4.71 -4.01 -1.69
CA GLU A 7 -3.46 -4.35 -0.98
C GLU A 7 -2.77 -3.23 -0.19
N PHE A 8 -3.21 -1.97 -0.30
CA PHE A 8 -2.60 -0.84 0.41
C PHE A 8 -3.65 0.19 0.79
N ALA A 9 -3.79 0.41 2.10
CA ALA A 9 -4.73 1.37 2.65
C ALA A 9 -4.07 2.75 2.89
N THR A 10 -2.77 2.77 3.20
CA THR A 10 -1.99 3.98 3.46
C THR A 10 -0.78 4.12 2.52
N VAL A 11 -0.38 5.36 2.24
CA VAL A 11 0.82 5.67 1.42
C VAL A 11 2.09 5.08 2.05
N ARG A 12 2.14 5.02 3.38
CA ARG A 12 3.30 4.54 4.14
C ARG A 12 3.50 3.03 4.02
N GLU A 13 2.41 2.27 3.96
CA GLU A 13 2.45 0.83 3.72
C GLU A 13 2.95 0.52 2.30
N LEU A 14 2.54 1.35 1.33
CA LEU A 14 3.06 1.29 -0.03
C LEU A 14 4.56 1.58 -0.07
N GLU A 15 5.03 2.64 0.60
CA GLU A 15 6.46 2.97 0.67
C GLU A 15 7.28 1.82 1.26
N LYS A 16 6.79 1.18 2.32
CA LYS A 16 7.50 0.10 3.01
C LYS A 16 7.59 -1.17 2.18
N LYS A 17 6.53 -1.57 1.46
CA LYS A 17 6.59 -2.72 0.54
C LYS A 17 7.39 -2.40 -0.73
N THR A 18 7.22 -1.20 -1.27
CA THR A 18 7.99 -0.69 -2.42
C THR A 18 9.49 -0.68 -2.13
N SER A 19 9.90 -0.16 -0.97
CA SER A 19 11.31 -0.11 -0.57
C SER A 19 11.95 -1.49 -0.55
N LYS A 20 11.23 -2.51 -0.05
CA LYS A 20 11.72 -3.90 -0.09
C LYS A 20 11.90 -4.40 -1.53
N ILE A 21 10.94 -4.15 -2.41
CA ILE A 21 11.04 -4.53 -3.83
C ILE A 21 12.25 -3.87 -4.50
N PHE A 22 12.52 -2.59 -4.21
CA PHE A 22 13.70 -1.90 -4.72
C PHE A 22 15.01 -2.45 -4.17
N ILE A 23 15.08 -2.77 -2.88
CA ILE A 23 16.30 -3.34 -2.26
C ILE A 23 16.58 -4.74 -2.83
N TYR A 24 15.59 -5.63 -2.85
CA TYR A 24 15.76 -6.98 -3.39
C TYR A 24 16.00 -6.96 -4.90
N GLY A 25 15.27 -6.13 -5.64
CA GLY A 25 15.45 -5.96 -7.08
C GLY A 25 16.83 -5.38 -7.42
N GLY A 26 17.28 -4.36 -6.70
CA GLY A 26 18.62 -3.79 -6.86
C GLY A 26 19.73 -4.78 -6.54
N ALA A 27 19.61 -5.52 -5.43
CA ALA A 27 20.56 -6.58 -5.08
C ALA A 27 20.60 -7.70 -6.15
N GLY A 28 19.44 -8.08 -6.68
CA GLY A 28 19.31 -9.06 -7.76
C GLY A 28 19.97 -8.60 -9.07
N VAL A 29 19.87 -7.32 -9.42
CA VAL A 29 20.57 -6.75 -10.59
C VAL A 29 22.10 -6.82 -10.39
N VAL A 30 22.62 -6.42 -9.22
CA VAL A 30 24.06 -6.47 -8.95
C VAL A 30 24.58 -7.91 -8.97
N ALA A 31 23.87 -8.83 -8.30
CA ALA A 31 24.22 -10.25 -8.30
C ALA A 31 24.15 -10.87 -9.72
N GLY A 32 23.13 -10.50 -10.49
CA GLY A 32 22.97 -10.91 -11.88
C GLY A 32 24.13 -10.44 -12.76
N ILE A 33 24.56 -9.18 -12.64
CA ILE A 33 25.71 -8.64 -13.37
C ILE A 33 26.99 -9.40 -13.03
N ILE A 34 27.24 -9.71 -11.76
CA ILE A 34 28.40 -10.52 -11.34
C ILE A 34 28.33 -11.92 -11.96
N LEU A 35 27.14 -12.54 -11.95
CA LEU A 35 26.91 -13.84 -12.55
C LEU A 35 27.04 -13.84 -14.08
N ILE A 36 26.81 -12.72 -14.78
CA ILE A 36 27.05 -12.64 -16.23
C ILE A 36 28.52 -12.91 -16.55
N PHE A 37 29.45 -12.43 -15.72
CA PHE A 37 30.88 -12.63 -15.93
C PHE A 37 31.33 -14.09 -15.70
N MET A 38 30.63 -14.85 -14.86
CA MET A 38 30.97 -16.27 -14.59
C MET A 38 30.14 -17.26 -15.44
N PHE A 39 28.84 -17.01 -15.58
CA PHE A 39 27.86 -17.85 -16.27
C PHE A 39 26.88 -16.97 -17.06
N PRO A 40 27.26 -16.53 -18.27
CA PRO A 40 26.51 -15.54 -19.06
C PRO A 40 25.00 -15.82 -19.24
N PRO A 41 24.55 -17.04 -19.59
CA PRO A 41 23.12 -17.27 -19.84
C PRO A 41 22.29 -17.19 -18.55
N ILE A 42 22.83 -17.65 -17.41
CA ILE A 42 22.15 -17.63 -16.11
C ILE A 42 22.13 -16.21 -15.56
N GLY A 43 23.28 -15.52 -15.62
CA GLY A 43 23.40 -14.13 -15.21
C GLY A 43 22.45 -13.22 -15.98
N PHE A 44 22.34 -13.39 -17.30
CA PHE A 44 21.43 -12.60 -18.13
C PHE A 44 19.96 -12.80 -17.71
N LEU A 45 19.55 -14.05 -17.46
CA LEU A 45 18.20 -14.38 -17.00
C LEU A 45 17.85 -13.72 -15.66
N ILE A 46 18.75 -13.83 -14.68
CA ILE A 46 18.54 -13.23 -13.34
C ILE A 46 18.49 -11.71 -13.43
N THR A 47 19.37 -11.11 -14.23
CA THR A 47 19.43 -9.65 -14.40
C THR A 47 18.17 -9.14 -15.10
N ALA A 48 17.71 -9.82 -16.16
CA ALA A 48 16.50 -9.47 -16.88
C ALA A 48 15.25 -9.55 -16.00
N LEU A 49 15.12 -10.62 -15.20
CA LEU A 49 14.00 -10.77 -14.25
C LEU A 49 14.03 -9.70 -13.16
N SER A 50 15.21 -9.40 -12.61
CA SER A 50 15.37 -8.37 -11.57
C SER A 50 15.05 -6.98 -12.11
N LEU A 51 15.49 -6.68 -13.33
CA LEU A 51 15.20 -5.41 -14.00
C LEU A 51 13.70 -5.26 -14.30
N ALA A 52 13.05 -6.32 -14.77
CA ALA A 52 11.60 -6.33 -14.99
C ALA A 52 10.82 -6.10 -13.68
N ALA A 53 11.25 -6.70 -12.57
CA ALA A 53 10.64 -6.48 -11.26
C ALA A 53 10.78 -5.03 -10.78
N VAL A 54 11.96 -4.42 -10.96
CA VAL A 54 12.20 -3.02 -10.60
C VAL A 54 11.37 -2.06 -11.48
N LEU A 55 11.34 -2.28 -12.79
CA LEU A 55 10.54 -1.47 -13.71
C LEU A 55 9.04 -1.61 -13.44
N GLY A 56 8.56 -2.84 -13.19
CA GLY A 56 7.19 -3.10 -12.79
C GLY A 56 6.82 -2.39 -11.48
N GLY A 57 7.72 -2.43 -10.49
CA GLY A 57 7.56 -1.68 -9.24
C GLY A 57 7.50 -0.16 -9.45
N MET A 58 8.36 0.40 -10.31
CA MET A 58 8.32 1.84 -10.66
C MET A 58 6.99 2.25 -11.29
N ILE A 59 6.51 1.48 -12.26
CA ILE A 59 5.22 1.75 -12.92
C ILE A 59 4.08 1.68 -11.90
N TYR A 60 4.10 0.66 -11.04
CA TYR A 60 3.09 0.47 -9.99
C TYR A 60 3.03 1.66 -9.03
N VAL A 61 4.18 2.07 -8.49
CA VAL A 61 4.27 3.24 -7.59
C VAL A 61 3.85 4.52 -8.30
N GLY A 62 4.26 4.70 -9.56
CA GLY A 62 3.87 5.84 -10.38
C GLY A 62 2.36 5.92 -10.65
N MET A 63 1.67 4.78 -10.73
CA MET A 63 0.20 4.75 -10.82
C MET A 63 -0.44 5.15 -9.49
N LEU A 64 0.05 4.63 -8.36
CA LEU A 64 -0.50 4.98 -7.04
C LEU A 64 -0.20 6.41 -6.60
N ALA A 65 0.92 6.99 -7.03
CA ALA A 65 1.22 8.40 -6.76
C ALA A 65 0.23 9.37 -7.43
N LYS A 66 -0.50 8.90 -8.46
CA LYS A 66 -1.56 9.68 -9.11
C LYS A 66 -2.91 9.55 -8.41
N GLU A 67 -3.07 8.61 -7.48
CA GLU A 67 -4.30 8.53 -6.69
C GLU A 67 -4.33 9.66 -5.65
N PRO A 68 -5.41 10.45 -5.58
CA PRO A 68 -5.54 11.48 -4.56
C PRO A 68 -5.56 10.83 -3.17
N SER A 69 -4.74 11.35 -2.27
CA SER A 69 -4.71 10.97 -0.86
C SER A 69 -5.12 12.16 0.01
N ARG A 70 -5.66 11.86 1.20
CA ARG A 70 -6.03 12.85 2.20
C ARG A 70 -5.44 12.47 3.56
N PRO A 71 -5.02 13.46 4.35
CA PRO A 71 -4.59 13.22 5.72
C PRO A 71 -5.80 12.94 6.62
N LEU A 72 -5.81 11.80 7.29
CA LEU A 72 -6.81 11.43 8.29
C LEU A 72 -6.14 11.18 9.64
N PHE A 73 -6.75 11.68 10.70
CA PHE A 73 -6.27 11.44 12.06
C PHE A 73 -6.95 10.20 12.64
N CYS A 74 -6.15 9.29 13.19
CA CYS A 74 -6.66 8.12 13.87
C CYS A 74 -7.46 8.53 15.13
N PRO A 75 -8.70 8.06 15.31
CA PRO A 75 -9.49 8.38 16.50
C PRO A 75 -8.92 7.75 17.79
N TYR A 76 -8.14 6.67 17.68
CA TYR A 76 -7.54 5.99 18.85
C TYR A 76 -6.26 6.64 19.36
N CYS A 77 -5.37 7.09 18.46
CA CYS A 77 -4.02 7.54 18.83
C CYS A 77 -3.65 8.93 18.26
N SER A 78 -4.60 9.63 17.65
CA SER A 78 -4.44 10.97 17.05
C SER A 78 -3.29 11.10 16.06
N THR A 79 -2.82 9.98 15.54
CA THR A 79 -1.74 9.94 14.55
C THR A 79 -2.28 10.28 13.17
N LYS A 80 -1.53 11.08 12.41
CA LYS A 80 -1.81 11.37 11.01
C LYS A 80 -1.48 10.15 10.13
N ASN A 81 -2.45 9.70 9.34
CA ASN A 81 -2.29 8.69 8.29
C ASN A 81 -2.68 9.32 6.95
N ASP A 82 -1.86 9.15 5.91
CA ASP A 82 -2.18 9.59 4.56
C ASP A 82 -2.87 8.44 3.80
N VAL A 83 -4.19 8.57 3.66
CA VAL A 83 -5.09 7.52 3.16
C VAL A 83 -5.58 7.90 1.77
N TYR A 84 -5.63 6.94 0.85
CA TYR A 84 -6.17 7.17 -0.49
C TYR A 84 -7.68 7.48 -0.41
N VAL A 85 -8.16 8.48 -1.15
CA VAL A 85 -9.58 8.90 -1.14
C VAL A 85 -10.52 7.77 -1.59
N SER A 86 -9.99 6.82 -2.36
CA SER A 86 -10.70 5.61 -2.82
C SER A 86 -10.97 4.58 -1.70
N ARG A 87 -10.44 4.80 -0.49
CA ARG A 87 -10.51 3.87 0.65
C ARG A 87 -11.50 4.36 1.70
N THR A 88 -12.41 3.47 2.09
CA THR A 88 -13.40 3.67 3.15
C THR A 88 -13.00 2.98 4.45
N GLU A 89 -11.98 2.12 4.43
CA GLU A 89 -11.49 1.38 5.58
C GLU A 89 -9.96 1.29 5.49
N PHE A 90 -9.27 1.48 6.61
CA PHE A 90 -7.82 1.36 6.72
C PHE A 90 -7.39 1.05 8.16
N ASP A 91 -6.26 0.37 8.31
CA ASP A 91 -5.61 0.22 9.60
C ASP A 91 -4.70 1.40 9.89
N CYS A 92 -4.69 1.88 11.13
CA CYS A 92 -3.75 2.93 11.53
C CYS A 92 -2.30 2.43 11.45
N ASP A 93 -1.41 3.24 10.88
CA ASP A 93 0.01 2.92 10.73
C ASP A 93 0.76 2.71 12.06
N ILE A 94 0.26 3.27 13.17
CA ILE A 94 0.90 3.20 14.50
C ILE A 94 0.22 2.21 15.42
N CYS A 95 -1.11 2.32 15.62
CA CYS A 95 -1.80 1.45 16.56
C CYS A 95 -2.36 0.17 15.94
N HIS A 96 -2.25 0.01 14.61
CA HIS A 96 -2.74 -1.16 13.87
C HIS A 96 -4.21 -1.52 14.16
N ARG A 97 -5.01 -0.51 14.52
CA ARG A 97 -6.45 -0.66 14.71
C ARG A 97 -7.21 -0.27 13.45
N PRO A 98 -8.32 -0.97 13.13
CA PRO A 98 -9.15 -0.65 12.00
C PRO A 98 -9.91 0.66 12.23
N ILE A 99 -9.94 1.48 11.18
CA ILE A 99 -10.60 2.78 11.12
C ILE A 99 -11.46 2.78 9.87
N ILE A 100 -12.70 3.25 10.03
CA ILE A 100 -13.63 3.43 8.92
C ILE A 100 -13.74 4.91 8.63
N VAL A 101 -13.94 5.26 7.36
CA VAL A 101 -14.17 6.63 6.92
C VAL A 101 -15.65 6.81 6.61
N ASP A 102 -16.31 7.68 7.37
CA ASP A 102 -17.72 8.01 7.21
C ASP A 102 -18.00 8.75 5.88
N GLU A 103 -19.27 8.86 5.49
CA GLU A 103 -19.74 9.59 4.30
C GLU A 103 -19.29 11.06 4.32
N ASN A 104 -19.14 11.63 5.51
CA ASN A 104 -18.61 12.99 5.73
C ASN A 104 -17.09 13.09 5.53
N GLY A 105 -16.41 11.98 5.28
CA GLY A 105 -14.97 11.93 5.07
C GLY A 105 -14.12 11.98 6.34
N MET A 106 -14.74 11.74 7.51
CA MET A 106 -14.05 11.70 8.80
C MET A 106 -13.71 10.27 9.22
N ALA A 107 -12.56 10.11 9.88
CA ALA A 107 -12.12 8.83 10.43
C ALA A 107 -12.88 8.55 11.74
N VAL A 108 -13.62 7.44 11.77
CA VAL A 108 -14.40 6.97 12.92
C VAL A 108 -13.89 5.62 13.40
N MET A 109 -14.14 5.31 14.67
CA MET A 109 -13.77 4.01 15.23
C MET A 109 -14.60 2.92 14.54
N ALA A 110 -13.94 1.85 14.06
CA ALA A 110 -14.66 0.72 13.47
C ALA A 110 -15.66 0.10 14.46
N GLU A 111 -15.34 0.15 15.76
CA GLU A 111 -16.20 -0.34 16.84
C GLU A 111 -17.44 0.54 17.10
N GLU A 112 -17.44 1.82 16.70
CA GLU A 112 -18.60 2.72 16.91
C GLU A 112 -19.74 2.47 15.91
N ILE A 113 -19.45 1.92 14.73
CA ILE A 113 -20.45 1.72 13.67
C ILE A 113 -21.39 0.56 14.02
N ASP A 114 -20.90 -0.46 14.73
CA ASP A 114 -21.71 -1.60 15.21
C ASP A 114 -22.65 -1.20 16.37
N LEU A 115 -22.42 -0.04 16.98
CA LEU A 115 -23.18 0.49 18.11
C LEU A 115 -24.18 1.59 17.73
N THR A 116 -24.42 1.86 16.45
CA THR A 116 -25.60 2.65 16.07
C THR A 116 -26.83 1.75 16.07
N PRO A 117 -27.70 1.79 17.10
CA PRO A 117 -28.91 1.00 17.09
C PRO A 117 -29.78 1.45 15.91
N ARG A 118 -30.25 0.50 15.10
CA ARG A 118 -31.39 0.65 14.19
C ARG A 118 -32.67 0.94 15.00
N HIS A 119 -32.73 2.09 15.66
CA HIS A 119 -33.90 2.55 16.38
C HIS A 119 -34.31 3.90 15.82
N ASN A 120 -34.92 3.86 14.64
CA ASN A 120 -36.00 4.74 14.20
C ASN A 120 -36.43 4.34 12.78
N GLN A 121 -37.15 3.22 12.68
CA GLN A 121 -38.15 3.04 11.63
C GLN A 121 -39.50 3.31 12.32
N PRO A 122 -40.13 4.48 12.11
CA PRO A 122 -41.49 4.69 12.58
C PRO A 122 -42.44 3.71 11.89
N LYS A 123 -43.38 3.19 12.68
CA LYS A 123 -44.43 2.23 12.30
C LYS A 123 -45.21 2.61 11.06
#